data_AF-A0A2V6F1M7-F1
#
_entry.id   AF-A0A2V6F1M7-F1
#
_cell.length_a   1.000
_cell.length_b   1.000
_cell.length_c   1.000
_cell.angle_alpha   90.00
_cell.angle_beta   90.00
_cell.angle_gamma   90.00
#
_symmetry.space_group_name_H-M   'P 1'
#
loop_
_entity.id
_entity.type
_entity.pdbx_description
1 polymer ?
#
loop_
_entity_poly.entity_id
_entity_poly.type
_entity_poly.pdbx_seq_one_letter_code
_entity_poly.pdbx_strand_id
1 'polypeptide(L)'
;MFNGRLIKGPWGVPWRVWGILLLHAAGGALAQESGITNEGPLTVFRTGTNESLFTLSLRFDIPSSNSVPRLEFDFGFATDEPDVSQTFFDSFSVTLQNTNESATALLLTADHSGVQWAPANPGGLTLAPTNVGNAVIPFPDLAPPMALKYAYAVSYLLPPVLTGGLVTLFFDFFDNLNQFASLAFVSNVRITTLLNPPPPVLFLQSSASIAGPFADESGVAIDTTNKVMTLSQFGQMRFFRLRTDAHSRISQIRIEAEQLVFPYSIQPQILALQSARRAEGSYGDETNIVLDLAGQTISLARPAENRFYRLRSDVPSVIAAERVVGNQLFLDYDFARVLQSSAAVNGPYADESGVAVASASRTLKVARIGQARFYRIRSDRPTRITR
;
A
#
# COMPACT_ATOMS: atom_id res chain seq x y z
N MET A 1 86.46 5.71 -24.47
CA MET A 1 87.43 5.19 -25.46
C MET A 1 88.37 4.23 -24.75
N PHE A 2 88.74 3.14 -25.45
CA PHE A 2 89.55 1.99 -25.03
C PHE A 2 88.85 0.79 -24.35
N ASN A 3 88.15 0.03 -25.20
CA ASN A 3 88.34 -1.41 -25.50
C ASN A 3 88.84 -2.37 -24.41
N GLY A 4 87.99 -3.35 -24.06
CA GLY A 4 88.37 -4.69 -23.59
C GLY A 4 87.36 -5.71 -24.13
N ARG A 5 87.59 -6.30 -25.31
CA ARG A 5 88.29 -7.58 -25.61
C ARG A 5 87.50 -8.84 -25.16
N LEU A 6 86.91 -9.47 -26.17
CA LEU A 6 86.26 -10.79 -26.18
C LEU A 6 87.19 -11.92 -25.73
N ILE A 7 86.65 -12.85 -24.93
CA ILE A 7 87.16 -14.21 -24.76
C ILE A 7 86.11 -15.17 -25.36
N LYS A 8 86.50 -15.89 -26.42
CA LYS A 8 85.75 -16.99 -27.03
C LYS A 8 86.13 -18.29 -26.32
N GLY A 9 85.14 -19.01 -25.78
CA GLY A 9 85.25 -20.43 -25.44
C GLY A 9 84.82 -21.30 -26.62
N PRO A 10 85.49 -22.44 -26.89
CA PRO A 10 85.13 -23.37 -27.96
C PRO A 10 84.03 -24.34 -27.47
N TRP A 11 83.50 -25.16 -28.39
CA TRP A 11 82.45 -26.17 -28.21
C TRP A 11 81.04 -25.68 -28.52
N GLY A 12 80.67 -25.85 -29.79
CA GLY A 12 79.33 -25.66 -30.29
C GLY A 12 78.41 -26.82 -29.95
N VAL A 13 77.20 -26.48 -29.53
CA VAL A 13 75.97 -27.24 -29.77
C VAL A 13 74.85 -26.20 -29.95
N PRO A 14 74.03 -26.25 -31.01
CA PRO A 14 72.97 -25.28 -31.21
C PRO A 14 71.69 -25.79 -30.55
N TRP A 15 71.25 -25.14 -29.47
CA TRP A 15 69.88 -25.29 -28.96
C TRP A 15 69.14 -23.97 -29.15
N ARG A 16 68.21 -23.98 -30.10
CA ARG A 16 67.13 -22.99 -30.21
C ARG A 16 66.29 -23.08 -28.95
N VAL A 17 66.46 -22.15 -28.03
CA VAL A 17 65.47 -21.90 -26.97
C VAL A 17 64.58 -20.78 -27.45
N TRP A 18 63.36 -21.17 -27.86
CA TRP A 18 62.23 -20.27 -27.95
C TRP A 18 61.94 -19.75 -26.54
N GLY A 19 62.33 -18.50 -26.27
CA GLY A 19 61.81 -17.77 -25.13
C GLY A 19 60.35 -17.43 -25.39
N ILE A 20 59.45 -18.32 -24.97
CA ILE A 20 58.02 -17.99 -24.83
C ILE A 20 57.95 -16.92 -23.74
N LEU A 21 57.63 -15.70 -24.17
CA LEU A 21 57.20 -14.62 -23.30
C LEU A 21 55.82 -15.03 -22.74
N LEU A 22 55.79 -15.76 -21.62
CA LEU A 22 54.59 -15.94 -20.81
C LEU A 22 54.27 -14.60 -20.15
N LEU A 23 53.60 -13.72 -20.89
CA LEU A 23 52.75 -12.69 -20.30
C LEU A 23 51.71 -13.45 -19.47
N HIS A 24 51.92 -13.49 -18.17
CA HIS A 24 50.84 -13.72 -17.23
C HIS A 24 49.87 -12.55 -17.44
N ALA A 25 48.82 -12.78 -18.22
CA ALA A 25 47.59 -12.05 -18.05
C ALA A 25 47.14 -12.37 -16.62
N ALA A 26 47.52 -11.50 -15.68
CA ALA A 26 46.80 -11.33 -14.44
C ALA A 26 45.41 -10.84 -14.84
N GLY A 27 44.56 -11.77 -15.25
CA GLY A 27 43.12 -11.55 -15.27
C GLY A 27 42.77 -11.22 -13.84
N GLY A 28 42.44 -9.95 -13.60
CA GLY A 28 41.82 -9.56 -12.35
C GLY A 28 40.54 -10.38 -12.25
N ALA A 29 40.59 -11.47 -11.50
CA ALA A 29 39.41 -12.03 -10.89
C ALA A 29 38.90 -10.90 -9.99
N LEU A 30 37.96 -10.11 -10.51
CA LEU A 30 37.08 -9.32 -9.67
C LEU A 30 36.59 -10.30 -8.62
N ALA A 31 36.92 -10.05 -7.36
CA ALA A 31 36.48 -10.88 -6.26
C ALA A 31 34.97 -10.99 -6.39
N GLN A 32 34.50 -12.20 -6.71
CA GLN A 32 33.10 -12.49 -6.87
C GLN A 32 32.50 -12.34 -5.47
N GLU A 33 31.69 -11.31 -5.27
CA GLU A 33 31.01 -11.11 -4.00
C GLU A 33 30.01 -12.26 -3.83
N SER A 34 30.20 -13.10 -2.81
CA SER A 34 29.27 -14.14 -2.43
C SER A 34 28.45 -13.69 -1.20
N GLY A 35 27.25 -14.25 -1.02
CA GLY A 35 26.32 -13.84 0.03
C GLY A 35 25.34 -12.74 -0.40
N ILE A 36 24.88 -11.94 0.57
CA ILE A 36 23.87 -10.88 0.34
C ILE A 36 24.57 -9.53 0.15
N THR A 37 24.27 -8.87 -0.96
CA THR A 37 24.86 -7.58 -1.38
C THR A 37 23.77 -6.59 -1.82
N ASN A 38 24.10 -5.31 -1.88
CA ASN A 38 23.21 -4.28 -2.44
C ASN A 38 23.84 -3.68 -3.69
N GLU A 39 23.16 -3.82 -4.83
CA GLU A 39 23.61 -3.33 -6.14
C GLU A 39 22.59 -2.33 -6.68
N GLY A 40 22.81 -1.06 -6.38
CA GLY A 40 21.83 -0.01 -6.65
C GLY A 40 20.53 -0.25 -5.86
N PRO A 41 19.36 -0.35 -6.51
CA PRO A 41 18.09 -0.62 -5.83
C PRO A 41 17.84 -2.11 -5.54
N LEU A 42 18.76 -3.00 -5.93
CA LEU A 42 18.59 -4.44 -5.84
C LEU A 42 19.29 -4.98 -4.58
N THR A 43 18.60 -5.83 -3.82
CA THR A 43 19.26 -6.74 -2.89
C THR A 43 19.51 -8.06 -3.61
N VAL A 44 20.78 -8.46 -3.72
CA VAL A 44 21.22 -9.61 -4.51
C VAL A 44 21.80 -10.68 -3.60
N PHE A 45 21.39 -11.92 -3.82
CA PHE A 45 21.84 -13.13 -3.13
C PHE A 45 22.72 -13.93 -4.09
N ARG A 46 23.90 -14.38 -3.64
CA ARG A 46 24.81 -15.19 -4.44
C ARG A 46 25.35 -16.37 -3.65
N THR A 47 25.40 -17.52 -4.30
CA THR A 47 26.06 -18.74 -3.85
C THR A 47 27.57 -18.54 -3.70
N GLY A 48 28.26 -19.52 -3.08
CA GLY A 48 29.72 -19.56 -3.02
C GLY A 48 30.36 -19.05 -1.71
N THR A 49 29.61 -19.00 -0.60
CA THR A 49 30.16 -18.71 0.75
C THR A 49 30.42 -19.97 1.60
N ASN A 50 30.16 -21.17 1.08
CA ASN A 50 30.00 -22.42 1.85
C ASN A 50 28.83 -22.40 2.87
N GLU A 51 27.98 -21.37 2.87
CA GLU A 51 26.74 -21.35 3.65
C GLU A 51 25.61 -21.93 2.81
N SER A 52 24.86 -22.88 3.38
CA SER A 52 23.76 -23.53 2.67
C SER A 52 22.49 -22.70 2.62
N LEU A 53 22.38 -21.63 3.41
CA LEU A 53 21.17 -20.82 3.51
C LEU A 53 21.51 -19.37 3.85
N PHE A 54 21.01 -18.46 3.02
CA PHE A 54 20.98 -17.03 3.31
C PHE A 54 19.55 -16.57 3.54
N THR A 55 19.34 -15.75 4.57
CA THR A 55 18.03 -15.21 4.89
C THR A 55 18.08 -13.69 5.00
N LEU A 56 17.19 -13.01 4.30
CA LEU A 56 16.86 -11.60 4.52
C LEU A 56 15.45 -11.50 5.11
N SER A 57 15.29 -10.75 6.19
CA SER A 57 13.98 -10.52 6.81
C SER A 57 13.62 -9.04 6.79
N LEU A 58 12.43 -8.72 6.27
CA LEU A 58 11.85 -7.38 6.27
C LEU A 58 10.58 -7.36 7.11
N ARG A 59 10.46 -6.40 8.02
CA ARG A 59 9.27 -6.24 8.88
C ARG A 59 8.39 -5.12 8.36
N PHE A 60 7.09 -5.37 8.32
CA PHE A 60 6.07 -4.41 7.92
C PHE A 60 4.98 -4.33 8.99
N ASP A 61 4.46 -3.12 9.21
CA ASP A 61 3.20 -2.94 9.90
C ASP A 61 2.09 -2.84 8.85
N ILE A 62 1.16 -3.80 8.86
CA ILE A 62 0.02 -3.78 7.96
C ILE A 62 -1.13 -3.09 8.68
N PRO A 63 -1.50 -1.86 8.28
CA PRO A 63 -2.58 -1.15 8.95
C PRO A 63 -3.86 -1.97 8.88
N SER A 64 -4.62 -1.97 9.97
CA SER A 64 -6.00 -2.43 9.96
C SER A 64 -6.77 -1.50 9.02
N SER A 65 -6.94 -1.92 7.77
CA SER A 65 -7.59 -1.12 6.73
C SER A 65 -8.80 -1.86 6.20
N ASN A 66 -9.78 -1.09 5.71
CA ASN A 66 -10.98 -1.64 5.06
C ASN A 66 -10.71 -2.08 3.61
N SER A 67 -9.47 -1.91 3.13
CA SER A 67 -9.00 -2.41 1.84
C SER A 67 -8.20 -3.70 2.03
N VAL A 68 -8.28 -4.61 1.05
CA VAL A 68 -7.41 -5.79 1.01
C VAL A 68 -6.00 -5.30 0.69
N PRO A 69 -5.04 -5.37 1.64
CA PRO A 69 -3.69 -4.93 1.37
C PRO A 69 -3.05 -5.88 0.35
N ARG A 70 -2.19 -5.32 -0.49
CA ARG A 70 -1.46 -6.02 -1.51
C ARG A 70 0.03 -5.89 -1.20
N LEU A 71 0.73 -7.01 -1.07
CA LEU A 71 2.19 -7.03 -1.03
C LEU A 71 2.69 -7.01 -2.48
N GLU A 72 3.62 -6.13 -2.79
CA GLU A 72 4.24 -5.99 -4.11
C GLU A 72 5.76 -6.00 -3.99
N PHE A 73 6.44 -6.69 -4.90
CA PHE A 73 7.89 -6.68 -5.03
C PHE A 73 8.30 -7.18 -6.42
N ASP A 74 9.51 -6.85 -6.83
CA ASP A 74 10.14 -7.44 -8.01
C ASP A 74 11.15 -8.49 -7.55
N PHE A 75 11.20 -9.63 -8.22
CA PHE A 75 12.20 -10.65 -7.95
C PHE A 75 12.73 -11.27 -9.25
N GLY A 76 13.93 -11.84 -9.18
CA GLY A 76 14.40 -12.79 -10.18
C GLY A 76 15.33 -13.83 -9.62
N PHE A 77 15.47 -14.92 -10.34
CA PHE A 77 16.38 -16.02 -10.05
C PHE A 77 17.14 -16.39 -11.32
N ALA A 78 18.40 -16.76 -11.16
CA ALA A 78 19.26 -17.16 -12.25
C ALA A 78 20.27 -18.22 -11.77
N THR A 79 20.59 -19.17 -12.64
CA THR A 79 21.47 -20.31 -12.32
C THR A 79 22.19 -20.83 -13.55
N ASP A 80 23.38 -21.40 -13.32
CA ASP A 80 24.15 -22.20 -14.27
C ASP A 80 24.03 -23.71 -14.02
N GLU A 81 23.19 -24.13 -13.08
CA GLU A 81 22.94 -25.55 -12.83
C GLU A 81 22.39 -26.25 -14.09
N PRO A 82 22.91 -27.43 -14.46
CA PRO A 82 22.40 -28.19 -15.59
C PRO A 82 21.08 -28.90 -15.25
N ASP A 83 20.24 -29.13 -16.26
CA ASP A 83 19.01 -29.91 -16.12
C ASP A 83 19.32 -31.40 -15.87
N VAL A 84 19.48 -31.76 -14.59
CA VAL A 84 19.78 -33.13 -14.16
C VAL A 84 18.65 -33.66 -13.29
N SER A 85 17.99 -34.73 -13.76
CA SER A 85 16.91 -35.37 -13.04
C SER A 85 17.34 -35.86 -11.65
N GLN A 86 16.42 -35.78 -10.67
CA GLN A 86 16.62 -36.27 -9.30
C GLN A 86 17.73 -35.55 -8.50
N THR A 87 18.07 -34.33 -8.89
CA THR A 87 18.94 -33.45 -8.10
C THR A 87 18.11 -32.40 -7.38
N PHE A 88 18.62 -31.94 -6.23
CA PHE A 88 18.09 -30.76 -5.55
C PHE A 88 18.83 -29.55 -6.07
N PHE A 89 18.12 -28.61 -6.67
CA PHE A 89 18.70 -27.36 -7.18
C PHE A 89 18.84 -26.32 -6.06
N ASP A 90 19.68 -25.32 -6.32
CA ASP A 90 19.63 -24.08 -5.56
C ASP A 90 18.23 -23.49 -5.69
N SER A 91 17.73 -22.89 -4.61
CA SER A 91 16.36 -22.37 -4.63
C SER A 91 16.22 -21.08 -3.84
N PHE A 92 15.28 -20.26 -4.30
CA PHE A 92 14.89 -19.02 -3.67
C PHE A 92 13.42 -19.10 -3.27
N SER A 93 13.12 -18.78 -2.01
CA SER A 93 11.75 -18.82 -1.49
C SER A 93 11.39 -17.56 -0.75
N VAL A 94 10.10 -17.22 -0.78
CA VAL A 94 9.57 -16.03 -0.11
C VAL A 94 8.44 -16.43 0.81
N THR A 95 8.57 -16.11 2.10
CA THR A 95 7.60 -16.47 3.13
C THR A 95 7.10 -15.23 3.85
N LEU A 96 5.79 -15.11 4.03
CA LEU A 96 5.18 -14.06 4.85
C LEU A 96 4.60 -14.66 6.12
N GLN A 97 4.97 -14.12 7.27
CA GLN A 97 4.58 -14.62 8.56
C GLN A 97 4.11 -13.49 9.48
N ASN A 98 3.06 -13.71 10.25
CA ASN A 98 2.67 -12.76 11.30
C ASN A 98 3.57 -12.90 12.55
N THR A 99 3.68 -11.85 13.36
CA THR A 99 4.65 -11.83 14.48
C THR A 99 4.43 -12.87 15.58
N ASN A 100 3.24 -13.48 15.68
CA ASN A 100 2.95 -14.55 16.64
C ASN A 100 3.05 -15.95 16.02
N GLU A 101 3.54 -16.05 14.78
CA GLU A 101 3.72 -17.28 14.00
C GLU A 101 2.43 -18.11 13.81
N SER A 102 1.27 -17.55 14.15
CA SER A 102 -0.02 -18.24 14.04
C SER A 102 -0.49 -18.36 12.59
N ALA A 103 0.13 -17.62 11.67
CA ALA A 103 -0.16 -17.64 10.26
C ALA A 103 1.11 -17.42 9.45
N THR A 104 1.44 -18.41 8.62
CA THR A 104 2.60 -18.40 7.72
C THR A 104 2.12 -18.75 6.32
N ALA A 105 2.47 -17.95 5.32
CA ALA A 105 2.14 -18.18 3.92
C ALA A 105 3.43 -18.27 3.10
N LEU A 106 3.63 -19.38 2.40
CA LEU A 106 4.69 -19.52 1.40
C LEU A 106 4.20 -18.86 0.09
N LEU A 107 4.84 -17.77 -0.30
CA LEU A 107 4.40 -16.93 -1.41
C LEU A 107 4.88 -17.49 -2.75
N LEU A 108 6.15 -17.88 -2.83
CA LEU A 108 6.75 -18.51 -4.00
C LEU A 108 7.99 -19.33 -3.62
N THR A 109 8.32 -20.27 -4.51
CA THR A 109 9.62 -20.94 -4.59
C THR A 109 10.09 -20.91 -6.03
N ALA A 110 11.37 -20.62 -6.25
CA ALA A 110 12.00 -20.52 -7.55
C ALA A 110 13.30 -21.33 -7.56
N ASP A 111 13.51 -22.14 -8.58
CA ASP A 111 14.72 -22.94 -8.79
C ASP A 111 15.02 -23.11 -10.29
N HIS A 112 15.95 -23.99 -10.66
CA HIS A 112 16.23 -24.31 -12.07
C HIS A 112 14.98 -24.71 -12.88
N SER A 113 13.98 -25.36 -12.26
CA SER A 113 12.76 -25.82 -12.94
C SER A 113 11.73 -24.71 -13.21
N GLY A 114 11.91 -23.53 -12.61
CA GLY A 114 11.06 -22.36 -12.78
C GLY A 114 10.50 -21.84 -11.47
N VAL A 115 9.33 -21.18 -11.53
CA VAL A 115 8.69 -20.55 -10.36
C VAL A 115 7.39 -21.25 -10.02
N GLN A 116 7.29 -21.73 -8.79
CA GLN A 116 6.05 -22.19 -8.20
C GLN A 116 5.40 -21.06 -7.39
N TRP A 117 4.26 -20.58 -7.86
CA TRP A 117 3.49 -19.52 -7.22
C TRP A 117 2.49 -20.06 -6.20
N ALA A 118 2.45 -19.45 -5.01
CA ALA A 118 1.56 -19.86 -3.92
C ALA A 118 1.54 -21.40 -3.74
N PRO A 119 2.71 -22.04 -3.58
CA PRO A 119 2.79 -23.49 -3.40
C PRO A 119 1.97 -23.94 -2.18
N ALA A 120 1.62 -25.23 -2.17
CA ALA A 120 0.97 -25.83 -1.01
C ALA A 120 1.89 -25.67 0.22
N ASN A 121 1.32 -25.20 1.33
CA ASN A 121 2.04 -24.96 2.57
C ASN A 121 1.43 -25.79 3.71
N PRO A 122 1.81 -27.08 3.87
CA PRO A 122 1.26 -27.95 4.91
C PRO A 122 1.44 -27.34 6.30
N GLY A 123 0.36 -27.21 7.06
CA GLY A 123 0.38 -26.59 8.39
C GLY A 123 0.36 -25.06 8.38
N GLY A 124 0.48 -24.42 7.21
CA GLY A 124 0.37 -22.98 7.04
C GLY A 124 -0.88 -22.54 6.27
N LEU A 125 -0.90 -21.25 5.92
CA LEU A 125 -1.93 -20.66 5.09
C LEU A 125 -1.74 -21.05 3.62
N THR A 126 -2.82 -21.51 3.00
CA THR A 126 -2.88 -21.71 1.55
C THR A 126 -3.40 -20.44 0.89
N LEU A 127 -2.62 -19.87 -0.03
CA LEU A 127 -3.04 -18.74 -0.83
C LEU A 127 -3.78 -19.22 -2.08
N ALA A 128 -4.90 -18.58 -2.43
CA ALA A 128 -5.60 -18.89 -3.66
C ALA A 128 -4.77 -18.41 -4.87
N PRO A 129 -4.60 -19.20 -5.94
CA PRO A 129 -3.86 -18.77 -7.13
C PRO A 129 -4.36 -17.46 -7.74
N THR A 130 -5.67 -17.18 -7.63
CA THR A 130 -6.29 -15.92 -8.07
C THR A 130 -5.82 -14.68 -7.30
N ASN A 131 -5.18 -14.87 -6.14
CA ASN A 131 -4.65 -13.79 -5.31
C ASN A 131 -3.22 -13.41 -5.70
N VAL A 132 -2.61 -14.12 -6.65
CA VAL A 132 -1.26 -13.85 -7.15
C VAL A 132 -1.37 -13.18 -8.52
N GLY A 133 -0.82 -11.98 -8.65
CA GLY A 133 -0.54 -11.35 -9.93
C GLY A 133 0.96 -11.38 -10.19
N ASN A 134 1.38 -11.85 -11.36
CA ASN A 134 2.78 -11.78 -11.78
C ASN A 134 2.86 -11.30 -13.23
N ALA A 135 3.90 -10.55 -13.54
CA ALA A 135 4.22 -10.10 -14.89
C ALA A 135 5.72 -10.26 -15.13
N VAL A 136 6.10 -10.84 -16.27
CA VAL A 136 7.51 -10.98 -16.65
C VAL A 136 8.13 -9.58 -16.83
N ILE A 137 9.31 -9.37 -16.25
CA ILE A 137 10.10 -8.15 -16.41
C ILE A 137 11.50 -8.51 -16.95
N PRO A 138 12.24 -7.55 -17.53
CA PRO A 138 13.63 -7.78 -17.91
C PRO A 138 14.48 -8.15 -16.70
N PHE A 139 15.32 -9.18 -16.84
CA PHE A 139 16.31 -9.53 -15.83
C PHE A 139 17.44 -8.48 -15.85
N PRO A 140 17.83 -7.87 -14.71
CA PRO A 140 18.87 -6.85 -14.65
C PRO A 140 20.26 -7.43 -15.02
N ASP A 141 21.15 -6.57 -15.52
CA ASP A 141 22.52 -6.97 -15.88
C ASP A 141 23.38 -7.18 -14.62
N LEU A 142 23.20 -8.34 -13.97
CA LEU A 142 23.95 -8.78 -12.80
C LEU A 142 25.14 -9.66 -13.21
N ALA A 143 26.24 -9.55 -12.46
CA ALA A 143 27.40 -10.42 -12.60
C ALA A 143 27.40 -11.54 -11.54
N PRO A 144 27.88 -12.75 -11.87
CA PRO A 144 28.20 -13.20 -13.23
C PRO A 144 26.93 -13.39 -14.08
N PRO A 145 27.03 -13.30 -15.43
CA PRO A 145 25.91 -13.62 -16.30
C PRO A 145 25.62 -15.12 -16.24
N MET A 146 24.36 -15.49 -16.01
CA MET A 146 23.92 -16.89 -15.92
C MET A 146 23.22 -17.36 -17.20
N ALA A 147 23.27 -18.66 -17.45
CA ALA A 147 22.63 -19.31 -18.59
C ALA A 147 21.10 -19.29 -18.50
N LEU A 148 20.54 -19.65 -17.33
CA LEU A 148 19.10 -19.60 -17.07
C LEU A 148 18.78 -18.37 -16.20
N LYS A 149 17.79 -17.58 -16.61
CA LYS A 149 17.33 -16.41 -15.84
C LYS A 149 15.87 -16.09 -16.10
N TYR A 150 15.17 -15.70 -15.06
CA TYR A 150 13.80 -15.19 -15.14
C TYR A 150 13.55 -14.16 -14.04
N ALA A 151 12.71 -13.17 -14.34
CA ALA A 151 12.36 -12.10 -13.42
C ALA A 151 10.89 -11.71 -13.57
N TYR A 152 10.28 -11.34 -12.45
CA TYR A 152 8.87 -11.00 -12.36
C TYR A 152 8.63 -9.79 -11.45
N ALA A 153 7.71 -8.93 -11.85
CA ALA A 153 6.99 -8.06 -10.94
C ALA A 153 5.83 -8.87 -10.33
N VAL A 154 5.76 -8.94 -9.01
CA VAL A 154 4.83 -9.82 -8.30
C VAL A 154 3.94 -9.02 -7.35
N SER A 155 2.69 -9.45 -7.23
CA SER A 155 1.73 -8.93 -6.27
C SER A 155 0.90 -10.03 -5.63
N TYR A 156 0.66 -9.91 -4.32
CA TYR A 156 -0.17 -10.84 -3.54
C TYR A 156 -1.26 -10.06 -2.81
N LEU A 157 -2.51 -10.47 -3.00
CA LEU A 157 -3.59 -10.05 -2.10
C LEU A 157 -3.46 -10.78 -0.77
N LEU A 158 -3.28 -10.01 0.32
CA LEU A 158 -3.03 -10.58 1.63
C LEU A 158 -4.35 -11.05 2.29
N PRO A 159 -4.43 -12.30 2.77
CA PRO A 159 -5.57 -12.77 3.55
C PRO A 159 -5.78 -11.95 4.83
N PRO A 160 -7.02 -11.77 5.31
CA PRO A 160 -7.31 -11.00 6.53
C PRO A 160 -6.54 -11.43 7.79
N VAL A 161 -6.13 -12.71 7.88
CA VAL A 161 -5.33 -13.22 9.01
C VAL A 161 -3.88 -12.70 9.03
N LEU A 162 -3.40 -12.17 7.91
CA LEU A 162 -2.10 -11.50 7.77
C LEU A 162 -2.24 -9.97 7.76
N THR A 163 -3.37 -9.39 8.16
CA THR A 163 -3.59 -7.93 8.22
C THR A 163 -3.82 -7.44 9.65
N GLY A 164 -3.71 -6.12 9.86
CA GLY A 164 -4.01 -5.50 11.15
C GLY A 164 -2.92 -5.71 12.20
N GLY A 165 -1.66 -5.80 11.79
CA GLY A 165 -0.53 -5.94 12.69
C GLY A 165 0.81 -6.15 11.96
N LEU A 166 1.83 -6.46 12.76
CA LEU A 166 3.18 -6.68 12.27
C LEU A 166 3.30 -8.04 11.55
N VAL A 167 3.94 -8.00 10.39
CA VAL A 167 4.35 -9.18 9.62
C VAL A 167 5.84 -9.12 9.31
N THR A 168 6.44 -10.28 9.11
CA THR A 168 7.80 -10.44 8.62
C THR A 168 7.78 -11.18 7.29
N LEU A 169 8.42 -10.59 6.29
CA LEU A 169 8.69 -11.19 5.00
C LEU A 169 10.12 -11.75 5.02
N PHE A 170 10.26 -13.03 4.73
CA PHE A 170 11.52 -13.73 4.63
C PHE A 170 11.83 -14.01 3.17
N PHE A 171 13.08 -13.76 2.79
CA PHE A 171 13.66 -14.18 1.53
C PHE A 171 14.78 -15.15 1.86
N ASP A 172 14.58 -16.41 1.50
CA ASP A 172 15.48 -17.51 1.82
C ASP A 172 16.10 -18.02 0.54
N PHE A 173 17.44 -17.99 0.46
CA PHE A 173 18.22 -18.48 -0.66
C PHE A 173 19.04 -19.69 -0.22
N PHE A 174 18.64 -20.87 -0.68
CA PHE A 174 19.26 -22.14 -0.39
C PHE A 174 20.32 -22.47 -1.44
N ASP A 175 21.53 -22.77 -0.99
CA ASP A 175 22.68 -23.21 -1.77
C ASP A 175 22.89 -24.71 -1.47
N ASN A 176 22.78 -25.56 -2.50
CA ASN A 176 22.97 -27.00 -2.38
C ASN A 176 24.46 -27.39 -2.28
N LEU A 177 25.35 -26.40 -2.25
CA LEU A 177 26.81 -26.49 -2.13
C LEU A 177 27.48 -27.24 -3.29
N ASN A 178 26.87 -27.21 -4.47
CA ASN A 178 27.51 -27.71 -5.68
C ASN A 178 28.46 -26.65 -6.28
N GLN A 179 29.03 -26.95 -7.46
CA GLN A 179 30.03 -26.10 -8.10
C GLN A 179 29.44 -25.05 -9.08
N PHE A 180 28.12 -25.08 -9.29
CA PHE A 180 27.42 -24.19 -10.19
C PHE A 180 26.96 -22.95 -9.43
N ALA A 181 26.97 -21.81 -10.12
CA ALA A 181 26.60 -20.56 -9.50
C ALA A 181 25.10 -20.30 -9.70
N SER A 182 24.44 -19.91 -8.61
CA SER A 182 23.09 -19.34 -8.64
C SER A 182 23.07 -17.97 -7.97
N LEU A 183 22.15 -17.12 -8.41
CA LEU A 183 21.83 -15.85 -7.78
C LEU A 183 20.34 -15.55 -7.80
N ALA A 184 19.89 -14.74 -6.85
CA ALA A 184 18.55 -14.17 -6.82
C ALA A 184 18.63 -12.67 -6.54
N PHE A 185 17.62 -11.91 -6.97
CA PHE A 185 17.48 -10.52 -6.55
C PHE A 185 16.07 -10.20 -6.11
N VAL A 186 15.96 -9.20 -5.25
CA VAL A 186 14.69 -8.59 -4.83
C VAL A 186 14.81 -7.08 -4.89
N SER A 187 13.74 -6.41 -5.28
CA SER A 187 13.62 -4.95 -5.17
C SER A 187 12.18 -4.51 -5.02
N ASN A 188 11.97 -3.20 -4.79
CA ASN A 188 10.65 -2.57 -4.80
C ASN A 188 9.62 -3.18 -3.84
N VAL A 189 10.08 -3.79 -2.74
CA VAL A 189 9.22 -4.41 -1.72
C VAL A 189 8.38 -3.36 -1.01
N ARG A 190 7.06 -3.45 -1.12
CA ARG A 190 6.11 -2.52 -0.51
C ARG A 190 4.77 -3.17 -0.24
N ILE A 191 4.00 -2.57 0.66
CA ILE A 191 2.59 -2.91 0.85
C ILE A 191 1.76 -1.75 0.30
N THR A 192 0.89 -2.05 -0.66
CA THR A 192 -0.08 -1.13 -1.22
C THR A 192 -1.46 -1.48 -0.66
N THR A 193 -2.06 -0.56 0.06
CA THR A 193 -3.50 -0.61 0.31
C THR A 193 -4.17 0.05 -0.88
N LEU A 194 -4.75 -0.74 -1.78
CA LEU A 194 -5.70 -0.22 -2.75
C LEU A 194 -6.93 0.24 -1.97
N LEU A 195 -6.84 1.45 -1.41
CA LEU A 195 -7.99 2.19 -0.94
C LEU A 195 -8.88 2.33 -2.17
N ASN A 196 -9.90 1.49 -2.23
CA ASN A 196 -11.01 1.64 -3.13
C ASN A 196 -12.22 1.92 -2.24
N PRO A 197 -12.56 3.19 -2.05
CA PRO A 197 -12.12 4.37 -2.82
C PRO A 197 -10.76 4.92 -2.35
N PRO A 198 -10.04 5.67 -3.21
CA PRO A 198 -8.80 6.34 -2.82
C PRO A 198 -9.01 7.22 -1.58
N PRO A 199 -7.94 7.48 -0.79
CA PRO A 199 -8.05 8.32 0.39
C PRO A 199 -8.55 9.71 -0.03
N PRO A 200 -9.34 10.37 0.84
CA PRO A 200 -9.88 11.69 0.55
C PRO A 200 -8.77 12.66 0.16
N VAL A 201 -8.98 13.41 -0.92
CA VAL A 201 -8.01 14.43 -1.31
C VAL A 201 -8.12 15.59 -0.32
N LEU A 202 -7.01 15.98 0.32
CA LEU A 202 -6.99 17.01 1.35
C LEU A 202 -6.17 18.21 0.90
N PHE A 203 -6.76 19.39 0.95
CA PHE A 203 -6.06 20.66 0.76
C PHE A 203 -6.43 21.62 1.87
N LEU A 204 -5.43 22.22 2.52
CA LEU A 204 -5.66 23.41 3.33
C LEU A 204 -5.80 24.60 2.39
N GLN A 205 -6.89 25.35 2.53
CA GLN A 205 -7.07 26.60 1.81
C GLN A 205 -7.07 27.77 2.78
N SER A 206 -6.58 28.93 2.34
CA SER A 206 -6.68 30.17 3.11
C SER A 206 -7.20 31.35 2.29
N SER A 207 -7.63 32.39 3.02
CA SER A 207 -8.14 33.65 2.49
C SER A 207 -7.83 34.80 3.46
N ALA A 208 -7.62 36.01 2.93
CA ALA A 208 -7.54 37.23 3.74
C ALA A 208 -8.91 37.71 4.28
N SER A 209 -10.01 37.17 3.74
CA SER A 209 -11.39 37.49 4.13
C SER A 209 -12.18 36.21 4.43
N ILE A 210 -13.08 36.28 5.41
CA ILE A 210 -13.97 35.17 5.76
C ILE A 210 -14.85 34.74 4.57
N ALA A 211 -15.17 35.65 3.66
CA ALA A 211 -15.98 35.39 2.48
C ALA A 211 -15.18 34.82 1.29
N GLY A 212 -13.85 34.74 1.40
CA GLY A 212 -12.96 34.38 0.30
C GLY A 212 -12.44 35.59 -0.50
N PRO A 213 -11.75 35.35 -1.63
CA PRO A 213 -11.54 34.03 -2.26
C PRO A 213 -10.56 33.16 -1.47
N PHE A 214 -10.86 31.86 -1.39
CA PHE A 214 -9.97 30.87 -0.79
C PHE A 214 -9.11 30.20 -1.86
N ALA A 215 -7.81 30.09 -1.61
CA ALA A 215 -6.85 29.41 -2.48
C ALA A 215 -6.12 28.31 -1.70
N ASP A 216 -5.64 27.27 -2.40
CA ASP A 216 -4.85 26.21 -1.79
C ASP A 216 -3.51 26.76 -1.27
N GLU A 217 -3.12 26.36 -0.06
CA GLU A 217 -1.87 26.76 0.55
C GLU A 217 -0.71 25.87 0.07
N SER A 218 0.37 26.50 -0.39
CA SER A 218 1.63 25.83 -0.69
C SER A 218 2.43 25.57 0.59
N GLY A 219 3.23 24.49 0.61
CA GLY A 219 4.12 24.20 1.74
C GLY A 219 3.42 23.65 2.98
N VAL A 220 2.18 23.18 2.83
CA VAL A 220 1.46 22.45 3.87
C VAL A 220 1.98 21.02 3.90
N ALA A 221 2.47 20.57 5.04
CA ALA A 221 2.73 19.16 5.29
C ALA A 221 1.44 18.51 5.82
N ILE A 222 1.02 17.41 5.21
CA ILE A 222 -0.20 16.68 5.58
C ILE A 222 0.21 15.33 6.15
N ASP A 223 -0.04 15.15 7.44
CA ASP A 223 0.09 13.88 8.14
C ASP A 223 -1.29 13.22 8.23
N THR A 224 -1.55 12.30 7.29
CA THR A 224 -2.81 11.56 7.23
C THR A 224 -2.96 10.54 8.35
N THR A 225 -1.85 10.09 8.94
CA THR A 225 -1.83 9.10 10.02
C THR A 225 -2.29 9.74 11.32
N ASN A 226 -1.67 10.86 11.70
CA ASN A 226 -2.00 11.60 12.91
C ASN A 226 -3.16 12.58 12.71
N LYS A 227 -3.67 12.73 11.49
CA LYS A 227 -4.74 13.65 11.07
C LYS A 227 -4.41 15.10 11.43
N VAL A 228 -3.20 15.53 11.06
CA VAL A 228 -2.70 16.87 11.31
C VAL A 228 -2.17 17.45 10.00
N MET A 229 -2.47 18.72 9.73
CA MET A 229 -1.75 19.50 8.72
C MET A 229 -0.88 20.53 9.44
N THR A 230 0.33 20.76 8.93
CA THR A 230 1.23 21.81 9.45
C THR A 230 1.63 22.77 8.33
N LEU A 231 1.70 24.06 8.67
CA LEU A 231 2.11 25.12 7.75
C LEU A 231 3.21 25.96 8.42
N SER A 232 4.37 26.01 7.77
CA SER A 232 5.55 26.75 8.25
C SER A 232 5.46 28.23 7.85
N GLN A 233 4.50 28.98 8.37
CA GLN A 233 4.50 30.44 8.23
C GLN A 233 3.47 31.16 9.12
N PHE A 234 3.86 32.34 9.60
CA PHE A 234 2.99 33.35 10.21
C PHE A 234 3.33 34.73 9.66
N GLY A 235 2.35 35.63 9.64
CA GLY A 235 2.60 37.04 9.36
C GLY A 235 1.34 37.87 9.14
N GLN A 236 0.26 37.27 8.67
CA GLN A 236 -1.03 37.94 8.51
C GLN A 236 -2.17 37.06 9.02
N MET A 237 -3.17 37.68 9.68
CA MET A 237 -4.41 36.99 9.99
C MET A 237 -5.07 36.52 8.70
N ARG A 238 -5.33 35.21 8.63
CA ARG A 238 -5.99 34.54 7.52
C ARG A 238 -7.09 33.64 8.04
N PHE A 239 -8.09 33.42 7.21
CA PHE A 239 -9.14 32.44 7.44
C PHE A 239 -8.77 31.16 6.71
N PHE A 240 -8.88 30.03 7.41
CA PHE A 240 -8.52 28.73 6.87
C PHE A 240 -9.77 27.85 6.72
N ARG A 241 -9.76 27.00 5.70
CA ARG A 241 -10.75 25.92 5.54
C ARG A 241 -10.09 24.69 4.95
N LEU A 242 -10.68 23.53 5.20
CA LEU A 242 -10.28 22.28 4.59
C LEU A 242 -11.12 22.04 3.33
N ARG A 243 -10.46 21.81 2.20
CA ARG A 243 -11.10 21.37 0.96
C ARG A 243 -10.82 19.88 0.78
N THR A 244 -11.89 19.11 0.68
CA THR A 244 -11.83 17.65 0.51
C THR A 244 -13.13 17.14 -0.09
N ASP A 245 -13.07 15.93 -0.62
CA ASP A 245 -14.20 15.13 -1.11
C ASP A 245 -14.95 14.40 0.02
N ALA A 246 -14.35 14.27 1.21
CA ALA A 246 -14.99 13.69 2.39
C ALA A 246 -15.57 14.75 3.34
N HIS A 247 -16.54 14.36 4.18
CA HIS A 247 -17.01 15.22 5.26
C HIS A 247 -15.86 15.43 6.25
N SER A 248 -15.48 16.67 6.51
CA SER A 248 -14.33 16.95 7.37
C SER A 248 -14.45 18.28 8.09
N ARG A 249 -13.69 18.40 9.17
CA ARG A 249 -13.54 19.66 9.91
C ARG A 249 -12.13 19.83 10.41
N ILE A 250 -11.69 21.08 10.48
CA ILE A 250 -10.54 21.48 11.30
C ILE A 250 -11.06 21.54 12.74
N SER A 251 -10.52 20.71 13.62
CA SER A 251 -10.97 20.59 15.00
C SER A 251 -10.49 21.76 15.86
N GLN A 252 -9.27 22.23 15.59
CA GLN A 252 -8.66 23.37 16.26
C GLN A 252 -7.56 23.95 15.35
N ILE A 253 -7.17 25.19 15.58
CA ILE A 253 -5.95 25.77 15.03
C ILE A 253 -5.07 26.14 16.22
N ARG A 254 -3.81 25.70 16.22
CA ARG A 254 -2.84 26.02 17.28
C ARG A 254 -1.47 26.32 16.68
N ILE A 255 -0.60 26.88 17.50
CA ILE A 255 0.76 27.26 17.12
C ILE A 255 1.72 26.38 17.93
N GLU A 256 2.60 25.64 17.25
CA GLU A 256 3.63 24.79 17.87
C GLU A 256 4.95 24.94 17.12
N ALA A 257 6.05 25.19 17.83
CA ALA A 257 7.39 25.27 17.25
C ALA A 257 7.48 26.10 15.94
N GLU A 258 6.83 27.27 15.94
CA GLU A 258 6.75 28.13 14.76
C GLU A 258 6.03 27.51 13.54
N GLN A 259 5.08 26.61 13.77
CA GLN A 259 4.14 26.13 12.75
C GLN A 259 2.69 26.34 13.19
N LEU A 260 1.82 26.66 12.22
CA LEU A 260 0.37 26.49 12.40
C LEU A 260 0.05 25.01 12.28
N VAL A 261 -0.61 24.46 13.30
CA VAL A 261 -1.03 23.07 13.38
C VAL A 261 -2.55 23.01 13.30
N PHE A 262 -3.03 22.24 12.33
CA PHE A 262 -4.46 22.07 12.03
C PHE A 262 -4.84 20.59 12.21
N PRO A 263 -5.11 20.14 13.45
CA PRO A 263 -5.75 18.85 13.65
C PRO A 263 -7.09 18.84 12.93
N TYR A 264 -7.33 17.80 12.14
CA TYR A 264 -8.58 17.63 11.43
C TYR A 264 -9.22 16.28 11.74
N SER A 265 -10.50 16.18 11.45
CA SER A 265 -11.21 14.91 11.52
C SER A 265 -12.05 14.74 10.28
N ILE A 266 -12.00 13.55 9.70
CA ILE A 266 -12.95 13.10 8.70
C ILE A 266 -14.15 12.52 9.44
N GLN A 267 -15.34 12.93 9.05
CA GLN A 267 -16.61 12.48 9.56
C GLN A 267 -17.25 11.53 8.56
N PRO A 268 -18.04 10.56 9.04
CA PRO A 268 -18.20 10.15 10.43
C PRO A 268 -16.93 9.48 10.99
N GLN A 269 -16.66 9.63 12.28
CA GLN A 269 -15.56 8.90 12.93
C GLN A 269 -15.96 7.45 13.23
N ILE A 270 -17.26 7.21 13.37
CA ILE A 270 -17.86 5.89 13.55
C ILE A 270 -18.87 5.74 12.42
N LEU A 271 -18.66 4.78 11.53
CA LEU A 271 -19.70 4.33 10.60
C LEU A 271 -19.60 2.83 10.44
N ALA A 272 -20.62 2.13 10.94
CA ALA A 272 -20.75 0.70 10.83
C ALA A 272 -22.11 0.35 10.22
N LEU A 273 -22.11 -0.61 9.29
CA LEU A 273 -23.33 -1.28 8.89
C LEU A 273 -23.68 -2.30 9.98
N GLN A 274 -24.90 -2.23 10.49
CA GLN A 274 -25.43 -3.26 11.35
C GLN A 274 -26.57 -4.00 10.64
N SER A 275 -26.75 -5.27 10.96
CA SER A 275 -27.87 -6.03 10.42
C SER A 275 -28.51 -6.99 11.42
N ALA A 276 -29.75 -7.36 11.13
CA ALA A 276 -30.55 -8.31 11.91
C ALA A 276 -31.39 -9.21 10.99
N ARG A 277 -31.79 -10.40 11.49
CA ARG A 277 -32.71 -11.30 10.78
C ARG A 277 -34.18 -10.85 10.83
N ARG A 278 -34.51 -9.95 11.75
CA ARG A 278 -35.86 -9.40 11.96
C ARG A 278 -35.73 -7.90 12.21
N ALA A 279 -36.70 -7.11 11.74
CA ALA A 279 -36.68 -5.66 11.85
C ALA A 279 -36.52 -5.18 13.31
N GLU A 280 -37.19 -5.86 14.24
CA GLU A 280 -37.19 -5.58 15.69
C GLU A 280 -36.16 -6.41 16.46
N GLY A 281 -35.29 -7.15 15.75
CA GLY A 281 -34.30 -8.04 16.36
C GLY A 281 -33.06 -7.32 16.89
N SER A 282 -32.13 -8.11 17.44
CA SER A 282 -30.81 -7.61 17.79
C SER A 282 -29.98 -7.38 16.52
N TYR A 283 -29.38 -6.19 16.42
CA TYR A 283 -28.51 -5.82 15.31
C TYR A 283 -27.05 -5.98 15.73
N GLY A 284 -26.29 -6.72 14.92
CA GLY A 284 -24.84 -6.86 15.06
C GLY A 284 -24.11 -6.12 13.95
N ASP A 285 -22.88 -5.69 14.21
CA ASP A 285 -22.01 -5.07 13.20
C ASP A 285 -21.61 -6.09 12.11
N GLU A 286 -21.65 -5.66 10.86
CA GLU A 286 -21.13 -6.42 9.73
C GLU A 286 -19.63 -6.18 9.59
N THR A 287 -18.84 -7.25 9.53
CA THR A 287 -17.36 -7.19 9.55
C THR A 287 -16.71 -7.26 8.17
N ASN A 288 -17.44 -7.75 7.16
CA ASN A 288 -16.92 -7.95 5.80
C ASN A 288 -17.55 -6.97 4.80
N ILE A 289 -17.63 -5.70 5.18
CA ILE A 289 -18.14 -4.62 4.33
C ILE A 289 -17.00 -3.82 3.71
N VAL A 290 -17.23 -3.26 2.53
CA VAL A 290 -16.40 -2.22 1.93
C VAL A 290 -17.16 -0.91 2.04
N LEU A 291 -16.58 0.06 2.77
CA LEU A 291 -17.16 1.38 2.98
C LEU A 291 -16.51 2.41 2.06
N ASP A 292 -17.30 3.00 1.18
CA ASP A 292 -16.96 4.16 0.36
C ASP A 292 -17.54 5.43 0.98
N LEU A 293 -16.69 6.18 1.70
CA LEU A 293 -17.08 7.44 2.33
C LEU A 293 -17.34 8.58 1.33
N ALA A 294 -16.63 8.60 0.21
CA ALA A 294 -16.69 9.69 -0.76
C ALA A 294 -17.92 9.57 -1.67
N GLY A 295 -18.13 8.36 -2.20
CA GLY A 295 -19.29 7.95 -2.97
C GLY A 295 -20.53 7.65 -2.13
N GLN A 296 -20.39 7.58 -0.80
CA GLN A 296 -21.45 7.29 0.17
C GLN A 296 -22.15 5.95 -0.12
N THR A 297 -21.35 4.91 -0.35
CA THR A 297 -21.82 3.57 -0.63
C THR A 297 -21.18 2.57 0.34
N ILE A 298 -21.95 1.58 0.79
CA ILE A 298 -21.44 0.40 1.47
C ILE A 298 -21.67 -0.80 0.54
N SER A 299 -20.68 -1.66 0.37
CA SER A 299 -20.86 -2.91 -0.36
C SER A 299 -20.49 -4.12 0.49
N LEU A 300 -21.19 -5.22 0.26
CA LEU A 300 -20.96 -6.50 0.95
C LEU A 300 -21.38 -7.66 0.05
N ALA A 301 -20.88 -8.86 0.34
CA ALA A 301 -21.38 -10.06 -0.31
C ALA A 301 -22.89 -10.18 -0.07
N ARG A 302 -23.63 -10.55 -1.12
CA ARG A 302 -25.08 -10.72 -1.00
C ARG A 302 -25.36 -11.84 0.01
N PRO A 303 -26.14 -11.57 1.08
CA PRO A 303 -26.47 -12.61 2.04
C PRO A 303 -27.42 -13.64 1.40
N ALA A 304 -27.31 -14.91 1.85
CA ALA A 304 -28.19 -15.98 1.40
C ALA A 304 -29.64 -15.82 1.90
N GLU A 305 -29.83 -15.07 2.99
CA GLU A 305 -31.13 -14.77 3.59
C GLU A 305 -31.36 -13.25 3.57
N ASN A 306 -32.63 -12.84 3.54
CA ASN A 306 -33.00 -11.43 3.69
C ASN A 306 -32.62 -10.94 5.10
N ARG A 307 -32.02 -9.75 5.16
CA ARG A 307 -31.61 -9.10 6.42
C ARG A 307 -32.15 -7.67 6.44
N PHE A 308 -32.33 -7.16 7.65
CA PHE A 308 -32.65 -5.75 7.88
C PHE A 308 -31.36 -5.02 8.22
N TYR A 309 -31.18 -3.84 7.65
CA TYR A 309 -29.96 -3.05 7.80
C TYR A 309 -30.23 -1.72 8.48
N ARG A 310 -29.25 -1.25 9.26
CA ARG A 310 -29.20 0.11 9.77
C ARG A 310 -27.76 0.59 9.87
N LEU A 311 -27.58 1.91 9.93
CA LEU A 311 -26.26 2.51 10.15
C LEU A 311 -26.11 2.90 11.61
N ARG A 312 -24.98 2.51 12.20
CA ARG A 312 -24.50 3.05 13.46
C ARG A 312 -23.46 4.11 13.13
N SER A 313 -23.77 5.37 13.44
CA SER A 313 -22.93 6.50 13.06
C SER A 313 -22.93 7.58 14.14
N ASP A 314 -21.78 8.25 14.32
CA ASP A 314 -21.65 9.45 15.16
C ASP A 314 -22.20 10.71 14.47
N VAL A 315 -22.48 10.62 13.17
CA VAL A 315 -23.22 11.62 12.40
C VAL A 315 -24.58 11.04 12.01
N PRO A 316 -25.69 11.77 12.14
CA PRO A 316 -26.99 11.33 11.64
C PRO A 316 -26.90 10.84 10.19
N SER A 317 -27.25 9.58 9.95
CA SER A 317 -27.10 8.91 8.66
C SER A 317 -28.32 8.04 8.37
N VAL A 318 -28.64 7.86 7.08
CA VAL A 318 -29.74 7.01 6.62
C VAL A 318 -29.31 6.19 5.41
N ILE A 319 -29.78 4.95 5.32
CA ILE A 319 -29.67 4.15 4.09
C ILE A 319 -30.69 4.72 3.10
N ALA A 320 -30.20 5.28 2.01
CA ALA A 320 -31.00 5.98 1.01
C ALA A 320 -31.51 5.04 -0.08
N ALA A 321 -30.71 4.04 -0.46
CA ALA A 321 -31.08 3.06 -1.46
C ALA A 321 -30.37 1.72 -1.23
N GLU A 322 -30.99 0.67 -1.74
CA GLU A 322 -30.43 -0.68 -1.78
C GLU A 322 -30.45 -1.17 -3.23
N ARG A 323 -29.34 -1.74 -3.70
CA ARG A 323 -29.24 -2.37 -5.02
C ARG A 323 -28.37 -3.61 -4.97
N VAL A 324 -28.70 -4.58 -5.83
CA VAL A 324 -27.92 -5.82 -5.99
C VAL A 324 -27.30 -5.83 -7.38
N VAL A 325 -25.99 -6.05 -7.45
CA VAL A 325 -25.24 -6.18 -8.72
C VAL A 325 -24.42 -7.46 -8.64
N GLY A 326 -24.75 -8.46 -9.46
CA GLY A 326 -24.14 -9.79 -9.38
C GLY A 326 -24.37 -10.43 -8.00
N ASN A 327 -23.28 -10.84 -7.34
CA ASN A 327 -23.30 -11.43 -6.00
C ASN A 327 -22.98 -10.41 -4.87
N GLN A 328 -23.12 -9.11 -5.14
CA GLN A 328 -22.87 -8.05 -4.17
C GLN A 328 -24.13 -7.24 -3.91
N LEU A 329 -24.32 -6.89 -2.64
CA LEU A 329 -25.29 -5.92 -2.15
C LEU A 329 -24.58 -4.58 -2.01
N PHE A 330 -25.21 -3.51 -2.51
CA PHE A 330 -24.76 -2.14 -2.35
C PHE A 330 -25.85 -1.34 -1.64
N LEU A 331 -25.45 -0.61 -0.60
CA LEU A 331 -26.29 0.29 0.18
C LEU A 331 -25.77 1.70 -0.02
N ASP A 332 -26.53 2.54 -0.71
CA ASP A 332 -26.23 3.97 -0.72
C ASP A 332 -26.75 4.57 0.57
N TYR A 333 -25.98 5.48 1.15
CA TYR A 333 -26.39 6.21 2.33
C TYR A 333 -26.23 7.71 2.14
N ASP A 334 -26.87 8.48 3.01
CA ASP A 334 -26.70 9.94 3.06
C ASP A 334 -26.59 10.37 4.52
N PHE A 335 -25.91 11.49 4.75
CA PHE A 335 -25.90 12.15 6.05
C PHE A 335 -27.11 13.07 6.15
N ALA A 336 -27.84 12.98 7.26
CA ALA A 336 -29.06 13.74 7.43
C ALA A 336 -28.75 15.24 7.42
N ARG A 337 -29.42 15.96 6.53
CA ARG A 337 -29.30 17.41 6.44
C ARG A 337 -30.20 18.04 7.48
N VAL A 338 -29.64 18.97 8.25
CA VAL A 338 -30.41 19.71 9.25
C VAL A 338 -30.75 21.08 8.68
N LEU A 339 -32.05 21.31 8.45
CA LEU A 339 -32.56 22.64 8.12
C LEU A 339 -32.45 23.51 9.37
N GLN A 340 -31.82 24.67 9.23
CA GLN A 340 -31.84 25.69 10.26
C GLN A 340 -32.61 26.90 9.77
N SER A 341 -33.23 27.62 10.69
CA SER A 341 -33.94 28.85 10.37
C SER A 341 -33.61 29.98 11.35
N SER A 342 -33.86 31.20 10.90
CA SER A 342 -33.76 32.42 11.71
C SER A 342 -34.84 33.43 11.30
N ALA A 343 -35.19 34.31 12.24
CA ALA A 343 -36.01 35.48 11.96
C ALA A 343 -35.22 36.60 11.25
N ALA A 344 -33.88 36.57 11.31
CA ALA A 344 -33.01 37.56 10.68
C ALA A 344 -32.01 36.89 9.72
N VAL A 345 -31.62 37.62 8.67
CA VAL A 345 -30.70 37.10 7.63
C VAL A 345 -29.32 36.72 8.21
N ASN A 346 -28.90 37.36 9.30
CA ASN A 346 -27.60 37.14 9.93
C ASN A 346 -27.67 36.22 11.17
N GLY A 347 -28.83 35.62 11.47
CA GLY A 347 -29.02 34.74 12.62
C GLY A 347 -29.50 35.47 13.90
N PRO A 348 -29.51 34.77 15.05
CA PRO A 348 -29.02 33.40 15.25
C PRO A 348 -29.88 32.37 14.51
N TYR A 349 -29.23 31.34 13.98
CA TYR A 349 -29.90 30.21 13.31
C TYR A 349 -30.01 29.03 14.28
N ALA A 350 -31.19 28.42 14.35
CA ALA A 350 -31.47 27.24 15.16
C ALA A 350 -32.02 26.11 14.28
N ASP A 351 -31.89 24.86 14.75
CA ASP A 351 -32.42 23.68 14.06
C ASP A 351 -33.95 23.77 13.95
N GLU A 352 -34.48 23.58 12.75
CA GLU A 352 -35.90 23.71 12.47
C GLU A 352 -36.64 22.42 12.85
N SER A 353 -37.62 22.54 13.75
CA SER A 353 -38.47 21.42 14.17
C SER A 353 -39.54 21.07 13.14
N GLY A 354 -39.96 19.80 13.10
CA GLY A 354 -41.09 19.38 12.25
C GLY A 354 -40.75 19.33 10.75
N VAL A 355 -39.45 19.29 10.41
CA VAL A 355 -38.99 19.16 9.03
C VAL A 355 -39.12 17.71 8.59
N ALA A 356 -39.93 17.47 7.55
CA ALA A 356 -39.99 16.18 6.90
C ALA A 356 -38.87 16.09 5.85
N VAL A 357 -37.96 15.13 6.02
CA VAL A 357 -36.82 14.90 5.14
C VAL A 357 -37.15 13.77 4.17
N ALA A 358 -37.12 14.05 2.87
CA ALA A 358 -37.19 13.05 1.82
C ALA A 358 -35.79 12.90 1.19
N SER A 359 -34.97 12.03 1.76
CA SER A 359 -33.54 11.90 1.39
C SER A 359 -33.37 11.49 -0.08
N ALA A 360 -34.20 10.57 -0.58
CA ALA A 360 -34.13 10.10 -1.98
C ALA A 360 -34.31 11.23 -3.01
N SER A 361 -35.21 12.18 -2.75
CA SER A 361 -35.43 13.35 -3.61
C SER A 361 -34.71 14.61 -3.13
N ARG A 362 -33.85 14.49 -2.11
CA ARG A 362 -33.12 15.60 -1.48
C ARG A 362 -34.04 16.79 -1.12
N THR A 363 -35.27 16.49 -0.73
CA THR A 363 -36.30 17.51 -0.46
C THR A 363 -36.55 17.63 1.05
N LEU A 364 -36.66 18.87 1.52
CA LEU A 364 -37.03 19.20 2.90
C LEU A 364 -38.38 19.90 2.87
N LYS A 365 -39.36 19.39 3.60
CA LYS A 365 -40.67 20.01 3.76
C LYS A 365 -40.81 20.56 5.17
N VAL A 366 -41.15 21.83 5.28
CA VAL A 366 -41.46 22.49 6.54
C VAL A 366 -42.86 23.06 6.47
N ALA A 367 -43.64 22.92 7.54
CA ALA A 367 -44.93 23.57 7.63
C ALA A 367 -44.72 25.08 7.71
N ARG A 368 -45.28 25.83 6.76
CA ARG A 368 -45.16 27.29 6.76
C ARG A 368 -46.18 27.89 7.73
N ILE A 369 -45.77 28.05 8.98
CA ILE A 369 -46.61 28.63 10.04
C ILE A 369 -45.93 29.93 10.51
N GLY A 370 -46.60 31.08 10.36
CA GLY A 370 -46.14 32.37 10.87
C GLY A 370 -45.31 33.23 9.90
N GLN A 371 -44.45 34.10 10.46
CA GLN A 371 -43.68 35.12 9.75
C GLN A 371 -42.63 34.52 8.79
N ALA A 372 -42.20 35.33 7.81
CA ALA A 372 -41.13 34.96 6.89
C ALA A 372 -39.83 34.66 7.65
N ARG A 373 -39.26 33.47 7.43
CA ARG A 373 -37.98 33.04 8.01
C ARG A 373 -36.91 32.92 6.94
N PHE A 374 -35.67 33.13 7.35
CA PHE A 374 -34.49 32.83 6.56
C PHE A 374 -34.06 31.40 6.88
N TYR A 375 -33.74 30.64 5.85
CA TYR A 375 -33.37 29.23 5.98
C TYR A 375 -31.95 29.03 5.49
N ARG A 376 -31.23 28.13 6.16
CA ARG A 376 -29.95 27.60 5.68
C ARG A 376 -29.89 26.11 5.97
N ILE A 377 -29.09 25.38 5.22
CA ILE A 377 -28.76 24.01 5.58
C ILE A 377 -27.51 24.07 6.44
N ARG A 378 -27.54 23.45 7.62
CA ARG A 378 -26.29 23.10 8.31
C ARG A 378 -25.65 21.97 7.51
N SER A 379 -24.78 22.35 6.60
CA SER A 379 -23.97 21.44 5.79
C SER A 379 -22.59 22.04 5.63
N ASP A 380 -21.62 21.17 5.59
CA ASP A 380 -20.22 21.40 5.22
C ASP A 380 -19.99 21.34 3.71
N ARG A 381 -21.01 20.97 2.91
CA ARG A 381 -20.99 21.07 1.45
C ARG A 381 -21.72 22.34 0.99
N PRO A 382 -21.24 23.00 -0.09
CA PRO A 382 -21.98 24.08 -0.74
C PRO A 382 -23.37 23.58 -1.14
N THR A 383 -24.38 24.01 -0.38
CA THR A 383 -25.75 23.56 -0.59
C THR A 383 -26.58 24.75 -1.02
N ARG A 384 -27.16 24.67 -2.22
CA ARG A 384 -28.12 25.67 -2.69
C ARG A 384 -29.52 25.21 -2.34
N ILE A 385 -30.26 26.04 -1.61
CA ILE A 385 -31.69 25.83 -1.41
C ILE A 385 -32.40 26.44 -2.64
N THR A 386 -33.14 25.61 -3.36
CA THR A 386 -34.10 26.04 -4.39
C THR A 386 -35.51 25.85 -3.84
N ARG A 387 -36.38 26.84 -4.04
CA ARG A 387 -37.79 26.79 -3.63
C ARG A 387 -38.67 26.27 -4.76
#